data_AF-S3CWA3-F1
#
_entry.id   AF-S3CWA3-F1
#
_cell.length_a   1.000
_cell.length_b   1.000
_cell.length_c   1.000
_cell.angle_alpha   90.00
_cell.angle_beta   90.00
_cell.angle_gamma   90.00
#
_symmetry.space_group_name_H-M   'P 1'
#
loop_
_entity.id
_entity.type
_entity.pdbx_description
1 polymer ?
#
loop_
_entity_poly.entity_id
_entity_poly.type
_entity_poly.pdbx_seq_one_letter_code
_entity_poly.pdbx_strand_id
1 'polypeptide(L)'
;MHGLDRTAIQDTAASLTPNYAVHTTSLTHFASDSFIFTKSSQGTSDPVSYIAFLLIVETQMASTLAATAHRRIVEGLVPRAAAAVSARSSSVCRNLVRRHVFADGGRRTLASAVCTGARPLSARTRNTTPSSRIELGQRRLQSTPATAPATPPFAFAFDIDGVLLHVNEPIPGAAEALRHLHRHNIPFILLTNGGGRYEADRIADLQQRLGLDLHAHVQGSDCGGPLPVLSTANFVQSHTPFQELLDNAAGLDRKAGGAAAASLAGLRDQTILVTGSDASRIRIIAEKYGFKSVVTPADILAAYPAIYPFDPLLKSVYAATARPLPKPLLLEGGKLAAAATTPFAADSLDASKYLRIAAAFVFNDPRDWALDIQLLTDLLQARRGFLGTFDPASLSAQGTTPNDGARLFFSNSDLLWATTYHLPRFGQGAFSAATAGVWKQMVSPAQPPLLSPENGRATLLGKPHEATYLYAERKLTRYREALLKAHGGQAGAAAAAEPLKSVYMVGDNPESDIAGANQFSSTHGTDWCSVLVETGVYDPLLDSASPDYLRHRPRAIVRDVAAAVRWALQREGWPADF
;
A
#
# COMPACT_ATOMS: atom_id res chain seq x y z
N MET A 1 -35.53 -41.35 39.19
CA MET A 1 -36.62 -41.15 40.16
C MET A 1 -36.60 -39.69 40.58
N HIS A 2 -37.74 -39.00 40.37
CA HIS A 2 -38.20 -37.69 40.92
C HIS A 2 -37.25 -36.48 40.80
N GLY A 3 -37.53 -35.38 40.08
CA GLY A 3 -38.78 -34.78 39.58
C GLY A 3 -39.33 -33.77 40.60
N LEU A 4 -39.26 -32.46 40.30
CA LEU A 4 -40.04 -31.42 40.97
C LEU A 4 -40.36 -30.26 40.02
N ASP A 5 -41.51 -29.65 40.32
CA ASP A 5 -42.57 -29.19 39.42
C ASP A 5 -42.67 -27.66 39.34
N ARG A 6 -43.33 -27.18 38.29
CA ARG A 6 -43.76 -25.78 38.09
C ARG A 6 -45.09 -25.57 38.80
N THR A 7 -45.23 -24.50 39.60
CA THR A 7 -46.39 -23.56 39.62
C THR A 7 -46.37 -22.69 40.88
N ALA A 8 -46.36 -21.37 40.72
CA ALA A 8 -47.13 -20.40 41.51
C ALA A 8 -46.95 -18.99 40.92
N ILE A 9 -47.71 -18.70 39.87
CA ILE A 9 -48.06 -17.34 39.44
C ILE A 9 -49.47 -17.11 39.95
N GLN A 10 -49.65 -16.25 40.95
CA GLN A 10 -50.79 -15.31 41.08
C GLN A 10 -50.70 -14.56 42.43
N ASP A 11 -51.20 -13.32 42.37
CA ASP A 11 -51.58 -12.43 43.48
C ASP A 11 -50.48 -11.59 44.14
N THR A 12 -50.16 -10.44 43.53
CA THR A 12 -50.43 -9.14 44.18
C THR A 12 -50.48 -8.01 43.14
N ALA A 13 -51.68 -7.64 42.71
CA ALA A 13 -51.95 -6.38 42.02
C ALA A 13 -53.07 -5.66 42.78
N ALA A 14 -52.72 -4.68 43.61
CA ALA A 14 -53.63 -3.62 44.07
C ALA A 14 -52.87 -2.61 44.93
N SER A 15 -52.43 -1.51 44.33
CA SER A 15 -52.71 -0.15 44.81
C SER A 15 -51.86 0.86 44.02
N LEU A 16 -52.41 2.06 43.91
CA LEU A 16 -51.79 3.30 43.42
C LEU A 16 -52.10 3.67 41.95
N THR A 17 -53.21 4.36 41.80
CA THR A 17 -53.41 5.47 40.85
C THR A 17 -53.59 6.77 41.67
N PRO A 18 -53.61 7.97 41.06
CA PRO A 18 -52.45 8.73 40.58
C PRO A 18 -52.47 10.18 41.14
N ASN A 19 -51.44 11.00 40.92
CA ASN A 19 -51.64 12.45 40.85
C ASN A 19 -50.45 13.23 40.25
N TYR A 20 -50.82 14.26 39.47
CA TYR A 20 -50.06 15.40 38.94
C TYR A 20 -49.37 15.33 37.56
N ALA A 21 -50.17 15.77 36.58
CA ALA A 21 -49.97 16.97 35.75
C ALA A 21 -48.84 16.98 34.70
N VAL A 22 -49.29 16.97 33.44
CA VAL A 22 -48.56 17.33 32.23
C VAL A 22 -48.32 18.85 32.20
N HIS A 23 -47.04 19.25 32.18
CA HIS A 23 -46.64 20.54 31.62
C HIS A 23 -45.72 20.29 30.42
N THR A 24 -46.24 20.60 29.24
CA THR A 24 -45.48 20.69 28.00
C THR A 24 -44.67 21.99 27.98
N THR A 25 -43.34 21.89 27.96
CA THR A 25 -42.48 23.02 27.58
C THR A 25 -41.31 22.55 26.71
N SER A 26 -41.10 23.33 25.66
CA SER A 26 -40.19 23.24 24.51
C SER A 26 -38.80 22.62 24.72
N LEU A 27 -38.38 21.86 23.70
CA LEU A 27 -36.98 21.60 23.33
C LEU A 27 -36.22 22.92 23.14
N THR A 28 -35.09 23.09 23.85
CA THR A 28 -33.85 23.72 23.36
C THR A 28 -32.74 23.62 24.42
N HIS A 29 -31.52 23.26 23.97
CA HIS A 29 -30.22 23.33 24.65
C HIS A 29 -29.91 22.29 25.75
N PHE A 30 -29.03 21.35 25.42
CA PHE A 30 -28.04 20.85 26.37
C PHE A 30 -26.66 20.83 25.70
N ALA A 31 -25.84 21.78 26.12
CA ALA A 31 -24.41 21.79 25.91
C ALA A 31 -23.74 20.73 26.81
N SER A 32 -22.59 20.28 26.33
CA SER A 32 -21.57 19.52 27.03
C SER A 32 -21.38 19.94 28.49
N ASP A 33 -21.43 18.98 29.42
CA ASP A 33 -20.64 19.06 30.65
C ASP A 33 -20.16 17.67 31.09
N SER A 34 -18.91 17.68 31.54
CA SER A 34 -18.06 16.53 31.84
C SER A 34 -18.33 16.02 33.26
N PHE A 35 -18.52 14.70 33.43
CA PHE A 35 -18.51 14.09 34.75
C PHE A 35 -17.07 13.76 35.17
N ILE A 36 -16.49 14.61 36.02
CA ILE A 36 -15.27 14.31 36.80
C ILE A 36 -15.72 13.70 38.14
N PHE A 37 -15.28 12.48 38.44
CA PHE A 37 -15.37 11.94 39.81
C PHE A 37 -14.03 12.12 40.51
N THR A 38 -13.99 13.00 41.51
CA THR A 38 -12.92 13.05 42.50
C THR A 38 -13.14 11.94 43.54
N LYS A 39 -12.10 11.15 43.77
CA LYS A 39 -12.09 10.04 44.72
C LYS A 39 -11.82 10.59 46.11
N SER A 40 -12.82 10.64 46.99
CA SER A 40 -12.58 10.84 48.42
C SER A 40 -12.37 9.48 49.11
N SER A 41 -11.39 9.45 49.99
CA SER A 41 -10.99 8.32 50.80
C SER A 41 -12.06 7.98 51.84
N GLN A 42 -12.66 6.79 51.74
CA GLN A 42 -12.82 5.77 52.79
C GLN A 42 -13.93 4.77 52.43
N GLY A 43 -13.60 3.47 52.53
CA GLY A 43 -14.45 2.38 53.01
C GLY A 43 -15.83 2.11 52.40
N THR A 44 -15.95 0.94 51.75
CA THR A 44 -17.17 0.15 51.46
C THR A 44 -18.07 0.60 50.31
N SER A 45 -18.09 -0.20 49.24
CA SER A 45 -19.03 -0.12 48.11
C SER A 45 -20.33 -0.83 48.46
N ASP A 46 -21.42 -0.09 48.57
CA ASP A 46 -22.78 -0.62 48.75
C ASP A 46 -23.32 -1.22 47.43
N PRO A 47 -23.66 -2.53 47.38
CA PRO A 47 -24.18 -3.19 46.18
C PRO A 47 -25.54 -2.65 45.69
N VAL A 48 -26.28 -1.89 46.51
CA VAL A 48 -27.60 -1.34 46.14
C VAL A 48 -27.49 -0.20 45.11
N SER A 49 -26.40 0.59 45.16
CA SER A 49 -26.22 1.73 44.24
C SER A 49 -25.81 1.32 42.82
N TYR A 50 -25.13 0.17 42.67
CA TYR A 50 -24.72 -0.34 41.37
C TYR A 50 -25.87 -1.01 40.60
N ILE A 51 -26.78 -1.67 41.33
CA ILE A 51 -27.98 -2.30 40.75
C ILE A 51 -28.99 -1.23 40.30
N ALA A 52 -29.13 -0.13 41.06
CA ALA A 52 -29.97 1.00 40.65
C ALA A 52 -29.45 1.69 39.37
N PHE A 53 -28.13 1.79 39.20
CA PHE A 53 -27.51 2.35 37.99
C PHE A 53 -27.76 1.46 36.75
N LEU A 54 -27.63 0.14 36.87
CA LEU A 54 -27.90 -0.80 35.77
C LEU A 54 -29.37 -0.77 35.33
N LEU A 55 -30.31 -0.68 36.28
CA LEU A 55 -31.75 -0.62 35.98
C LEU A 55 -32.14 0.68 35.25
N ILE A 56 -31.50 1.80 35.55
CA ILE A 56 -31.74 3.09 34.88
C ILE A 56 -31.20 3.06 33.44
N VAL A 57 -30.03 2.46 33.22
CA VAL A 57 -29.43 2.32 31.87
C VAL A 57 -30.25 1.37 31.00
N GLU A 58 -30.75 0.25 31.54
CA GLU A 58 -31.59 -0.68 30.79
C GLU A 58 -32.96 -0.08 30.42
N THR A 59 -33.58 0.71 31.31
CA THR A 59 -34.86 1.37 31.00
C THR A 59 -34.71 2.49 29.95
N GLN A 60 -33.57 3.21 29.92
CA GLN A 60 -33.28 4.18 28.86
C GLN A 60 -32.99 3.53 27.50
N MET A 61 -32.31 2.38 27.48
CA MET A 61 -32.07 1.61 26.26
C MET A 61 -33.37 1.06 25.66
N ALA A 62 -34.25 0.49 26.50
CA ALA A 62 -35.54 -0.06 26.06
C ALA A 62 -36.49 1.00 25.49
N SER A 63 -36.50 2.20 26.07
CA SER A 63 -37.34 3.33 25.63
C SER A 63 -36.91 3.87 24.26
N THR A 64 -35.60 3.84 23.97
CA THR A 64 -35.02 4.31 22.70
C THR A 64 -35.27 3.30 21.56
N LEU A 65 -35.24 1.99 21.87
CA LEU A 65 -35.57 0.92 20.93
C LEU A 65 -37.06 0.92 20.54
N ALA A 66 -37.97 1.17 21.50
CA ALA A 66 -39.41 1.24 21.23
C ALA A 66 -39.79 2.44 20.34
N ALA A 67 -39.17 3.61 20.55
CA ALA A 67 -39.39 4.81 19.73
C ALA A 67 -38.90 4.64 18.27
N THR A 68 -37.84 3.86 18.08
CA THR A 68 -37.27 3.59 16.74
C THR A 68 -38.09 2.56 15.96
N ALA A 69 -38.70 1.59 16.65
CA ALA A 69 -39.57 0.58 16.04
C ALA A 69 -40.91 1.18 15.57
N HIS A 70 -41.48 2.13 16.32
CA HIS A 70 -42.75 2.76 15.94
C HIS A 70 -42.63 3.68 14.72
N ARG A 71 -41.48 4.34 14.53
CA ARG A 71 -41.22 5.21 13.37
C ARG A 71 -41.09 4.42 12.05
N ARG A 72 -40.59 3.18 12.10
CA ARG A 72 -40.47 2.31 10.92
C ARG A 72 -41.78 1.68 10.46
N ILE A 73 -42.80 1.61 11.33
CA ILE A 73 -44.10 1.00 10.99
C ILE A 73 -45.04 2.03 10.33
N VAL A 74 -44.89 3.32 10.64
CA VAL A 74 -45.76 4.39 10.09
C VAL A 74 -45.33 4.86 8.69
N GLU A 75 -44.05 4.70 8.31
CA GLU A 75 -43.54 5.09 6.98
C GLU A 75 -43.77 4.02 5.88
N GLY A 76 -44.32 2.85 6.22
CA GLY A 76 -44.53 1.72 5.30
C GLY A 76 -45.90 1.63 4.60
N LEU A 77 -46.80 2.59 4.78
CA LEU A 77 -48.19 2.50 4.32
C LEU A 77 -48.65 3.71 3.49
N VAL A 78 -48.09 3.90 2.28
CA VAL A 78 -48.76 4.64 1.18
C VAL A 78 -48.39 4.00 -0.19
N PRO A 79 -49.37 3.58 -1.03
CA PRO A 79 -49.08 2.93 -2.31
C PRO A 79 -48.99 3.95 -3.46
N ARG A 80 -48.04 3.75 -4.41
CA ARG A 80 -48.06 4.39 -5.73
C ARG A 80 -48.16 3.35 -6.84
N ALA A 81 -49.19 3.52 -7.66
CA ALA A 81 -49.60 2.68 -8.76
C ALA A 81 -48.58 2.69 -9.93
N ALA A 82 -48.36 1.52 -10.54
CA ALA A 82 -47.68 1.38 -11.82
C ALA A 82 -48.70 0.99 -12.90
N ALA A 83 -48.74 1.77 -13.97
CA ALA A 83 -49.46 1.45 -15.20
C ALA A 83 -48.62 0.53 -16.09
N ALA A 84 -49.28 -0.44 -16.72
CA ALA A 84 -48.72 -1.46 -17.60
C ALA A 84 -49.04 -1.18 -19.07
N VAL A 85 -48.07 -1.41 -19.97
CA VAL A 85 -48.20 -1.84 -21.40
C VAL A 85 -46.83 -2.46 -21.77
N SER A 86 -46.60 -3.79 -21.82
CA SER A 86 -46.79 -4.76 -22.94
C SER A 86 -46.04 -4.36 -24.24
N ALA A 87 -45.26 -5.15 -25.00
CA ALA A 87 -45.12 -6.60 -25.17
C ALA A 87 -43.84 -6.95 -25.98
N ARG A 88 -43.33 -8.20 -25.79
CA ARG A 88 -42.82 -9.21 -26.79
C ARG A 88 -41.73 -8.82 -27.82
N SER A 89 -40.83 -9.68 -28.34
CA SER A 89 -40.43 -11.09 -28.20
C SER A 89 -39.26 -11.40 -29.19
N SER A 90 -38.43 -12.40 -28.87
CA SER A 90 -37.77 -13.42 -29.75
C SER A 90 -36.56 -13.13 -30.69
N SER A 91 -35.49 -13.92 -30.47
CA SER A 91 -34.79 -14.88 -31.38
C SER A 91 -33.27 -14.84 -31.10
N VAL A 92 -32.58 -15.88 -30.60
CA VAL A 92 -32.22 -17.20 -31.15
C VAL A 92 -31.72 -17.16 -32.59
N CYS A 93 -30.39 -17.27 -32.76
CA CYS A 93 -29.77 -18.01 -33.86
C CYS A 93 -28.35 -18.47 -33.52
N ARG A 94 -28.14 -19.78 -33.59
CA ARG A 94 -26.85 -20.48 -33.68
C ARG A 94 -26.28 -20.27 -35.09
N ASN A 95 -24.96 -20.31 -35.24
CA ASN A 95 -24.34 -20.90 -36.42
C ASN A 95 -22.98 -21.54 -36.08
N LEU A 96 -22.88 -22.80 -36.50
CA LEU A 96 -21.74 -23.71 -36.51
C LEU A 96 -21.52 -24.07 -37.98
N VAL A 97 -20.27 -24.15 -38.47
CA VAL A 97 -19.72 -25.03 -39.55
C VAL A 97 -18.25 -24.60 -39.74
N ARG A 98 -17.31 -25.38 -39.17
CA ARG A 98 -16.46 -26.45 -39.76
C ARG A 98 -15.22 -25.99 -40.55
N ARG A 99 -14.08 -26.34 -39.94
CA ARG A 99 -12.92 -27.11 -40.46
C ARG A 99 -12.29 -26.72 -41.80
N HIS A 100 -10.97 -26.51 -41.80
CA HIS A 100 -10.03 -27.22 -42.66
C HIS A 100 -8.73 -27.53 -41.88
N VAL A 101 -8.36 -28.81 -41.90
CA VAL A 101 -7.07 -29.37 -41.45
C VAL A 101 -6.35 -29.78 -42.73
N PHE A 102 -5.07 -29.46 -42.87
CA PHE A 102 -4.13 -30.34 -43.58
C PHE A 102 -2.75 -30.23 -42.93
N ALA A 103 -2.21 -31.39 -42.61
CA ALA A 103 -0.83 -31.62 -42.25
C ALA A 103 -0.02 -31.99 -43.50
N ASP A 104 1.29 -31.76 -43.41
CA ASP A 104 2.35 -32.74 -43.63
C ASP A 104 3.43 -32.38 -44.68
N GLY A 105 4.67 -32.70 -44.30
CA GLY A 105 5.72 -33.19 -45.19
C GLY A 105 6.67 -32.19 -45.87
N GLY A 106 7.96 -32.23 -45.51
CA GLY A 106 9.02 -31.80 -46.44
C GLY A 106 10.38 -31.42 -45.86
N ARG A 107 11.23 -32.40 -45.55
CA ARG A 107 12.69 -32.24 -45.38
C ARG A 107 13.37 -31.90 -46.72
N ARG A 108 14.45 -31.10 -46.69
CA ARG A 108 15.76 -31.24 -47.42
C ARG A 108 16.57 -29.95 -47.24
N THR A 109 17.61 -29.92 -46.40
CA THR A 109 19.07 -30.12 -46.69
C THR A 109 19.73 -29.07 -47.60
N LEU A 110 20.70 -28.38 -46.97
CA LEU A 110 22.06 -28.02 -47.43
C LEU A 110 22.23 -27.26 -48.76
N ALA A 111 22.82 -26.06 -48.68
CA ALA A 111 24.20 -25.84 -49.16
C ALA A 111 24.69 -24.41 -48.83
N SER A 112 25.87 -24.37 -48.23
CA SER A 112 26.76 -23.22 -48.11
C SER A 112 27.42 -22.93 -49.45
N ALA A 113 27.61 -21.65 -49.79
CA ALA A 113 28.70 -21.23 -50.68
C ALA A 113 29.14 -19.81 -50.34
N VAL A 114 30.33 -19.75 -49.75
CA VAL A 114 31.24 -18.60 -49.66
C VAL A 114 31.76 -18.25 -51.06
N CYS A 115 32.02 -16.97 -51.34
CA CYS A 115 33.31 -16.48 -51.87
C CYS A 115 33.24 -15.03 -52.39
N THR A 116 34.17 -14.20 -51.86
CA THR A 116 35.07 -13.22 -52.53
C THR A 116 34.46 -12.23 -53.54
N GLY A 117 34.54 -10.91 -53.41
CA GLY A 117 35.73 -10.10 -53.08
C GLY A 117 36.34 -9.52 -54.37
N ALA A 118 36.14 -8.23 -54.67
CA ALA A 118 37.02 -7.40 -55.50
C ALA A 118 36.57 -5.91 -55.55
N ARG A 119 37.44 -5.01 -55.08
CA ARG A 119 37.64 -3.63 -55.59
C ARG A 119 38.61 -3.72 -56.81
N PRO A 120 38.90 -2.68 -57.65
CA PRO A 120 39.03 -1.25 -57.28
C PRO A 120 38.87 -0.18 -58.41
N LEU A 121 39.27 1.08 -58.09
CA LEU A 121 39.76 2.21 -58.93
C LEU A 121 38.74 3.00 -59.79
N SER A 122 38.48 4.29 -59.51
CA SER A 122 39.24 5.52 -59.86
C SER A 122 39.20 5.92 -61.33
N ALA A 123 38.51 7.03 -61.65
CA ALA A 123 38.91 7.94 -62.72
C ALA A 123 38.36 9.36 -62.48
N ARG A 124 39.24 10.33 -62.73
CA ARG A 124 39.12 11.77 -62.56
C ARG A 124 39.16 12.38 -63.96
N THR A 125 38.21 13.23 -64.33
CA THR A 125 38.36 14.13 -65.49
C THR A 125 37.65 15.45 -65.23
N ARG A 126 38.43 16.53 -65.28
CA ARG A 126 37.98 17.92 -65.45
C ARG A 126 37.63 18.12 -66.93
N ASN A 127 36.64 18.96 -67.21
CA ASN A 127 36.70 19.87 -68.35
C ASN A 127 35.79 21.08 -68.12
N THR A 128 36.38 22.24 -68.42
CA THR A 128 35.86 23.61 -68.36
C THR A 128 35.35 24.03 -69.74
N THR A 129 34.25 24.80 -69.80
CA THR A 129 34.09 26.03 -70.63
C THR A 129 32.74 26.72 -70.36
N PRO A 130 32.59 28.03 -70.64
CA PRO A 130 31.68 28.94 -69.93
C PRO A 130 30.46 29.38 -70.76
N SER A 131 29.37 29.81 -70.10
CA SER A 131 28.49 30.86 -70.65
C SER A 131 27.54 31.47 -69.60
N SER A 132 27.67 32.79 -69.45
CA SER A 132 26.64 33.83 -69.21
C SER A 132 25.38 33.59 -68.34
N ARG A 133 25.28 34.46 -67.30
CA ARG A 133 24.11 35.16 -66.73
C ARG A 133 22.84 34.38 -66.36
N ILE A 134 22.45 34.47 -65.09
CA ILE A 134 21.30 35.29 -64.60
C ILE A 134 21.32 35.24 -63.07
N GLU A 135 21.30 36.41 -62.43
CA GLU A 135 21.02 36.55 -61.00
C GLU A 135 19.56 36.20 -60.74
N LEU A 136 19.32 35.14 -59.96
CA LEU A 136 18.08 34.94 -59.22
C LEU A 136 18.47 34.70 -57.77
N GLY A 137 18.16 35.69 -56.93
CA GLY A 137 18.46 35.69 -55.52
C GLY A 137 17.94 34.41 -54.86
N GLN A 138 18.87 33.60 -54.34
CA GLN A 138 18.55 32.52 -53.43
C GLN A 138 18.01 33.14 -52.14
N ARG A 139 16.68 33.24 -52.03
CA ARG A 139 16.02 33.23 -50.72
C ARG A 139 16.39 31.89 -50.08
N ARG A 140 17.47 31.89 -49.31
CA ARG A 140 17.75 30.87 -48.31
C ARG A 140 16.54 30.88 -47.38
N LEU A 141 15.64 29.92 -47.56
CA LEU A 141 14.74 29.52 -46.49
C LEU A 141 15.66 29.15 -45.33
N GLN A 142 15.80 30.07 -44.38
CA GLN A 142 16.33 29.76 -43.07
C GLN A 142 15.29 28.80 -42.46
N SER A 143 15.49 27.50 -42.68
CA SER A 143 14.94 26.51 -41.77
C SER A 143 15.57 26.85 -40.43
N THR A 144 14.77 27.44 -39.53
CA THR A 144 15.10 27.45 -38.11
C THR A 144 15.49 26.02 -37.75
N PRO A 145 16.66 25.79 -37.14
CA PRO A 145 16.96 24.46 -36.64
C PRO A 145 15.83 24.12 -35.66
N ALA A 146 15.13 23.02 -35.91
CA ALA A 146 14.18 22.49 -34.96
C ALA A 146 14.91 22.40 -33.62
N THR A 147 14.50 23.21 -32.66
CA THR A 147 15.04 23.21 -31.30
C THR A 147 15.01 21.76 -30.83
N ALA A 148 16.17 21.22 -30.44
CA ALA A 148 16.21 19.87 -29.88
C ALA A 148 15.13 19.77 -28.79
N PRO A 149 14.34 18.67 -28.73
CA PRO A 149 13.25 18.57 -27.77
C PRO A 149 13.81 18.85 -26.38
N ALA A 150 13.27 19.89 -25.73
CA ALA A 150 13.74 20.33 -24.43
C ALA A 150 13.65 19.15 -23.46
N THR A 151 14.73 18.89 -22.72
CA THR A 151 14.66 17.86 -21.67
C THR A 151 13.68 18.33 -20.61
N PRO A 152 12.64 17.54 -20.27
CA PRO A 152 11.67 17.97 -19.29
C PRO A 152 12.35 18.15 -17.92
N PRO A 153 12.31 19.37 -17.35
CA PRO A 153 12.87 19.63 -16.03
C PRO A 153 11.96 19.15 -14.90
N PHE A 154 10.86 18.47 -15.23
CA PHE A 154 9.86 17.98 -14.30
C PHE A 154 9.53 16.51 -14.57
N ALA A 155 8.84 15.91 -13.60
CA ALA A 155 8.42 14.52 -13.63
C ALA A 155 7.05 14.34 -12.97
N PHE A 156 6.51 13.13 -13.03
CA PHE A 156 5.30 12.75 -12.30
C PHE A 156 5.53 11.56 -11.37
N ALA A 157 4.80 11.53 -10.27
CA ALA A 157 4.60 10.35 -9.46
C ALA A 157 3.08 10.13 -9.33
N PHE A 158 2.60 8.95 -9.70
CA PHE A 158 1.16 8.64 -9.68
C PHE A 158 0.88 7.60 -8.61
N ASP A 159 -0.12 7.86 -7.76
CA ASP A 159 -0.82 6.74 -7.13
C ASP A 159 -1.58 5.92 -8.18
N ILE A 160 -2.07 4.73 -7.79
CA ILE A 160 -2.77 3.81 -8.68
C ILE A 160 -4.27 3.78 -8.35
N ASP A 161 -4.61 3.48 -7.10
CA ASP A 161 -5.97 3.14 -6.69
C ASP A 161 -6.73 4.43 -6.38
N GLY A 162 -7.69 4.81 -7.21
CA GLY A 162 -8.35 6.10 -7.15
C GLY A 162 -7.75 7.15 -8.09
N VAL A 163 -6.64 6.85 -8.78
CA VAL A 163 -5.98 7.77 -9.74
C VAL A 163 -5.92 7.19 -11.16
N LEU A 164 -5.35 6.00 -11.32
CA LEU A 164 -5.25 5.30 -12.61
C LEU A 164 -6.34 4.25 -12.79
N LEU A 165 -6.71 3.58 -11.69
CA LEU A 165 -7.77 2.59 -11.65
C LEU A 165 -8.78 2.99 -10.57
N HIS A 166 -10.07 2.79 -10.85
CA HIS A 166 -11.09 2.70 -9.81
C HIS A 166 -11.41 1.22 -9.60
N VAL A 167 -10.92 0.66 -8.49
CA VAL A 167 -10.92 -0.78 -8.22
C VAL A 167 -10.12 -1.58 -9.27
N ASN A 168 -10.77 -1.94 -10.37
CA ASN A 168 -10.23 -2.80 -11.43
C ASN A 168 -10.39 -2.18 -12.82
N GLU A 169 -11.12 -1.07 -12.91
CA GLU A 169 -11.47 -0.38 -14.14
C GLU A 169 -10.58 0.85 -14.32
N PRO A 170 -10.00 1.07 -15.51
CA PRO A 170 -9.27 2.29 -15.84
C PRO A 170 -10.11 3.55 -15.62
N ILE A 171 -9.52 4.55 -14.96
CA ILE A 171 -10.08 5.89 -14.92
C ILE A 171 -9.95 6.52 -16.32
N PRO A 172 -11.01 7.16 -16.86
CA PRO A 172 -10.95 7.80 -18.18
C PRO A 172 -9.76 8.76 -18.31
N GLY A 173 -9.02 8.66 -19.43
CA GLY A 173 -7.86 9.50 -19.70
C GLY A 173 -6.54 9.05 -19.05
N ALA A 174 -6.55 8.04 -18.16
CA ALA A 174 -5.35 7.55 -17.50
C ALA A 174 -4.33 6.98 -18.50
N ALA A 175 -4.79 6.13 -19.43
CA ALA A 175 -3.92 5.50 -20.41
C ALA A 175 -3.38 6.52 -21.43
N GLU A 176 -4.21 7.46 -21.87
CA GLU A 176 -3.84 8.56 -22.77
C GLU A 176 -2.77 9.44 -22.12
N ALA A 177 -2.96 9.82 -20.84
CA ALA A 177 -2.01 10.62 -20.08
C ALA A 177 -0.64 9.93 -19.97
N LEU A 178 -0.60 8.65 -19.57
CA LEU A 178 0.67 7.90 -19.46
C LEU A 178 1.36 7.74 -20.81
N ARG A 179 0.61 7.46 -21.89
CA ARG A 179 1.17 7.39 -23.24
C ARG A 179 1.72 8.75 -23.70
N HIS A 180 1.03 9.85 -23.37
CA HIS A 180 1.50 11.21 -23.68
C HIS A 180 2.84 11.49 -23.00
N LEU A 181 2.92 11.30 -21.69
CA LEU A 181 4.17 11.50 -20.93
C LEU A 181 5.31 10.66 -21.50
N HIS A 182 5.05 9.38 -21.80
CA HIS A 182 6.04 8.48 -22.39
C HIS A 182 6.51 8.96 -23.77
N ARG A 183 5.59 9.29 -24.69
CA ARG A 183 5.90 9.79 -26.04
C ARG A 183 6.73 11.08 -26.02
N HIS A 184 6.55 11.91 -25.00
CA HIS A 184 7.28 13.17 -24.83
C HIS A 184 8.53 13.06 -23.95
N ASN A 185 8.98 11.84 -23.60
CA ASN A 185 10.13 11.59 -22.73
C ASN A 185 10.02 12.25 -21.35
N ILE A 186 8.80 12.49 -20.86
CA ILE A 186 8.55 13.05 -19.54
C ILE A 186 8.63 11.91 -18.53
N PRO A 187 9.60 11.93 -17.61
CA PRO A 187 9.79 10.84 -16.66
C PRO A 187 8.63 10.79 -15.68
N PHE A 188 8.17 9.57 -15.38
CA PHE A 188 7.18 9.34 -14.35
C PHE A 188 7.45 8.01 -13.65
N ILE A 189 6.96 7.90 -12.42
CA ILE A 189 6.89 6.65 -11.66
C ILE A 189 5.46 6.40 -11.17
N LEU A 190 5.11 5.14 -10.96
CA LEU A 190 3.96 4.77 -10.15
C LEU A 190 4.43 4.53 -8.72
N LEU A 191 3.77 5.15 -7.75
CA LEU A 191 4.08 5.10 -6.33
C LEU A 191 2.81 4.75 -5.55
N THR A 192 2.64 3.48 -5.20
CA THR A 192 1.45 2.97 -4.53
C THR A 192 1.78 2.40 -3.15
N ASN A 193 0.85 2.58 -2.22
CA ASN A 193 0.82 1.88 -0.94
C ASN A 193 0.15 0.49 -1.03
N GLY A 194 -0.39 0.15 -2.21
CA GLY A 194 -0.85 -1.20 -2.53
C GLY A 194 0.32 -2.18 -2.66
N GLY A 195 0.05 -3.45 -2.36
CA GLY A 195 1.08 -4.49 -2.27
C GLY A 195 0.56 -5.91 -2.40
N GLY A 196 1.45 -6.89 -2.25
CA GLY A 196 1.10 -8.31 -2.23
C GLY A 196 1.16 -9.00 -3.59
N ARG A 197 1.87 -8.43 -4.56
CA ARG A 197 2.27 -9.08 -5.82
C ARG A 197 3.70 -8.67 -6.14
N TYR A 198 4.43 -9.51 -6.87
CA TYR A 198 5.72 -9.12 -7.39
C TYR A 198 5.54 -8.02 -8.45
N GLU A 199 6.46 -7.05 -8.51
CA GLU A 199 6.30 -5.86 -9.34
C GLU A 199 6.03 -6.22 -10.81
N ALA A 200 6.79 -7.17 -11.37
CA ALA A 200 6.60 -7.58 -12.76
C ALA A 200 5.19 -8.14 -13.03
N ASP A 201 4.64 -8.90 -12.08
CA ASP A 201 3.30 -9.48 -12.20
C ASP A 201 2.23 -8.38 -12.11
N ARG A 202 2.43 -7.39 -11.22
CA ARG A 202 1.51 -6.27 -11.06
C ARG A 202 1.55 -5.32 -12.25
N ILE A 203 2.74 -5.05 -12.80
CA ILE A 203 2.92 -4.26 -14.02
C ILE A 203 2.22 -4.93 -15.20
N ALA A 204 2.38 -6.24 -15.40
CA ALA A 204 1.72 -6.96 -16.49
C ALA A 204 0.20 -6.81 -16.44
N ASP A 205 -0.40 -7.02 -15.26
CA ASP A 205 -1.85 -6.82 -15.03
C ASP A 205 -2.28 -5.37 -15.26
N LEU A 206 -1.50 -4.39 -14.77
CA LEU A 206 -1.82 -2.98 -14.92
C LEU A 206 -1.74 -2.52 -16.38
N GLN A 207 -0.71 -2.95 -17.13
CA GLN A 207 -0.59 -2.66 -18.55
C GLN A 207 -1.75 -3.25 -19.34
N GLN A 208 -2.16 -4.48 -19.03
CA GLN A 208 -3.31 -5.09 -19.68
C GLN A 208 -4.59 -4.30 -19.42
N ARG A 209 -4.85 -3.91 -18.17
CA ARG A 209 -6.05 -3.14 -17.80
C ARG A 209 -6.09 -1.77 -18.47
N LEU A 210 -4.97 -1.05 -18.44
CA LEU A 210 -4.86 0.28 -19.06
C LEU A 210 -4.70 0.22 -20.59
N GLY A 211 -4.65 -0.97 -21.19
CA GLY A 211 -4.40 -1.14 -22.62
C GLY A 211 -3.03 -0.61 -23.07
N LEU A 212 -2.03 -0.57 -22.19
CA LEU A 212 -0.67 -0.07 -22.48
C LEU A 212 0.23 -1.11 -23.15
N ASP A 213 -0.26 -2.33 -23.35
CA ASP A 213 0.53 -3.44 -23.87
C ASP A 213 0.94 -3.20 -25.34
N LEU A 214 2.25 -3.21 -25.60
CA LEU A 214 2.87 -2.90 -26.90
C LEU A 214 2.97 -4.12 -27.83
N HIS A 215 2.47 -5.29 -27.41
CA HIS A 215 2.48 -6.49 -28.24
C HIS A 215 1.26 -6.64 -29.16
N ALA A 216 0.25 -5.78 -29.03
CA ALA A 216 -0.73 -5.62 -30.08
C ALA A 216 -0.14 -4.66 -31.12
N HIS A 217 0.27 -5.18 -32.27
CA HIS A 217 0.44 -4.39 -33.50
C HIS A 217 -0.91 -3.75 -33.87
N VAL A 218 -1.30 -2.69 -33.16
CA VAL A 218 -2.30 -1.76 -33.63
C VAL A 218 -1.57 -0.85 -34.60
N GLN A 219 -1.88 -0.98 -35.88
CA GLN A 219 -1.42 -0.02 -36.89
C GLN A 219 -1.83 1.38 -36.39
N GLY A 220 -0.84 2.21 -36.00
CA GLY A 220 -1.04 3.55 -35.45
C GLY A 220 -0.75 3.72 -33.95
N SER A 221 -0.43 2.67 -33.17
CA SER A 221 0.04 2.81 -31.79
C SER A 221 1.57 2.92 -31.72
N ASP A 222 2.13 3.94 -32.38
CA ASP A 222 3.54 4.30 -32.21
C ASP A 222 3.72 4.96 -30.83
N CYS A 223 3.77 4.15 -29.78
CA CYS A 223 4.35 4.59 -28.51
C CYS A 223 5.88 4.76 -28.64
N GLY A 224 6.48 4.27 -29.75
CA GLY A 224 7.72 4.76 -30.37
C GLY A 224 9.02 4.73 -29.56
N GLY A 225 8.99 4.32 -28.30
CA GLY A 225 10.13 4.33 -27.40
C GLY A 225 10.88 2.99 -27.32
N PRO A 226 12.18 3.00 -26.99
CA PRO A 226 12.99 1.80 -26.72
C PRO A 226 12.67 1.13 -25.37
N LEU A 227 11.80 1.72 -24.55
CA LEU A 227 11.38 1.20 -23.24
C LEU A 227 9.86 1.01 -23.22
N PRO A 228 9.33 0.00 -22.51
CA PRO A 228 7.90 -0.10 -22.28
C PRO A 228 7.40 1.07 -21.41
N VAL A 229 6.11 1.43 -21.57
CA VAL A 229 5.48 2.51 -20.78
C VAL A 229 5.59 2.23 -19.28
N LEU A 230 5.37 0.98 -18.86
CA LEU A 230 5.56 0.53 -17.49
C LEU A 230 6.61 -0.59 -17.42
N SER A 231 7.46 -0.52 -16.41
CA SER A 231 8.47 -1.52 -16.10
C SER A 231 8.79 -1.50 -14.62
N THR A 232 9.58 -2.47 -14.16
CA THR A 232 10.07 -2.46 -12.77
C THR A 232 10.95 -1.24 -12.48
N ALA A 233 11.45 -0.53 -13.49
CA ALA A 233 12.25 0.69 -13.33
C ALA A 233 11.42 1.90 -12.88
N ASN A 234 10.12 1.97 -13.23
CA ASN A 234 9.24 3.09 -12.90
C ASN A 234 8.03 2.70 -12.02
N PHE A 235 8.18 1.67 -11.19
CA PHE A 235 7.09 1.14 -10.37
C PHE A 235 7.51 0.88 -8.93
N VAL A 236 6.86 1.50 -7.95
CA VAL A 236 7.12 1.34 -6.50
C VAL A 236 5.84 0.91 -5.81
N GLN A 237 5.88 -0.24 -5.16
CA GLN A 237 4.86 -0.72 -4.23
C GLN A 237 5.30 -0.50 -2.79
N SER A 238 4.37 -0.68 -1.85
CA SER A 238 4.59 -0.54 -0.41
C SER A 238 5.84 -1.30 0.08
N HIS A 239 6.00 -2.54 -0.37
CA HIS A 239 7.06 -3.46 0.07
C HIS A 239 8.33 -3.38 -0.79
N THR A 240 8.32 -2.66 -1.91
CA THR A 240 9.49 -2.54 -2.79
C THR A 240 10.74 -2.02 -2.05
N PRO A 241 10.65 -1.02 -1.14
CA PRO A 241 11.81 -0.51 -0.39
C PRO A 241 12.51 -1.54 0.51
N PHE A 242 11.87 -2.66 0.87
CA PHE A 242 12.51 -3.70 1.69
C PHE A 242 13.79 -4.26 1.05
N GLN A 243 13.96 -4.12 -0.27
CA GLN A 243 15.19 -4.47 -0.98
C GLN A 243 16.42 -3.69 -0.48
N GLU A 244 16.27 -2.49 0.07
CA GLU A 244 17.41 -1.72 0.61
C GLU A 244 18.00 -2.32 1.89
N LEU A 245 17.22 -3.18 2.58
CA LEU A 245 17.64 -3.81 3.83
C LEU A 245 18.45 -5.09 3.63
N LEU A 246 18.57 -5.57 2.38
CA LEU A 246 19.33 -6.78 2.05
C LEU A 246 20.79 -6.66 2.46
N ASP A 247 21.40 -5.53 2.12
CA ASP A 247 22.85 -5.30 2.31
C ASP A 247 23.13 -4.23 3.37
N ASN A 248 22.11 -3.44 3.77
CA ASN A 248 22.22 -2.43 4.82
C ASN A 248 20.95 -2.40 5.67
N ALA A 249 20.98 -3.02 6.85
CA ALA A 249 19.82 -3.09 7.74
C ALA A 249 19.38 -1.72 8.32
N ALA A 250 20.19 -0.67 8.16
CA ALA A 250 19.85 0.70 8.52
C ALA A 250 19.38 1.55 7.31
N GLY A 251 19.32 0.97 6.10
CA GLY A 251 19.08 1.70 4.85
C GLY A 251 17.79 2.51 4.81
N LEU A 252 16.77 2.09 5.58
CA LEU A 252 15.48 2.76 5.68
C LEU A 252 15.31 3.65 6.93
N ASP A 253 16.33 3.72 7.81
CA ASP A 253 16.24 4.37 9.13
C ASP A 253 17.25 5.50 9.28
N ARG A 254 17.01 6.64 8.65
CA ARG A 254 17.94 7.78 8.76
C ARG A 254 17.97 8.47 10.13
N LYS A 255 16.95 8.30 10.99
CA LYS A 255 16.97 8.84 12.38
C LYS A 255 17.76 8.00 13.38
N ALA A 256 18.25 6.82 12.99
CA ALA A 256 19.30 6.10 13.73
C ALA A 256 20.71 6.70 13.50
N GLY A 257 20.81 7.90 12.89
CA GLY A 257 22.04 8.63 12.56
C GLY A 257 22.86 9.18 13.74
N GLY A 258 22.85 8.50 14.89
CA GLY A 258 24.01 8.51 15.77
C GLY A 258 25.11 7.61 15.19
N ALA A 259 26.35 7.77 15.62
CA ALA A 259 27.51 6.98 15.21
C ALA A 259 27.38 5.44 15.38
N ALA A 260 26.23 4.94 15.86
CA ALA A 260 25.89 3.52 16.00
C ALA A 260 25.28 2.89 14.73
N ALA A 261 24.90 3.66 13.70
CA ALA A 261 24.39 3.12 12.42
C ALA A 261 25.49 2.70 11.42
N ALA A 262 26.77 2.85 11.80
CA ALA A 262 27.88 2.35 11.02
C ALA A 262 27.91 0.81 11.10
N SER A 263 27.51 0.16 10.00
CA SER A 263 27.68 -1.28 9.73
C SER A 263 26.86 -2.24 10.62
N LEU A 264 25.53 -2.16 10.55
CA LEU A 264 24.73 -3.37 10.76
C LEU A 264 24.75 -4.19 9.46
N ALA A 265 25.24 -5.43 9.55
CA ALA A 265 25.19 -6.37 8.44
C ALA A 265 23.76 -6.44 7.88
N GLY A 266 23.64 -6.45 6.56
CA GLY A 266 22.36 -6.58 5.88
C GLY A 266 21.56 -7.83 6.29
N LEU A 267 20.29 -7.86 5.91
CA LEU A 267 19.37 -8.93 6.27
C LEU A 267 19.34 -10.09 5.26
N ARG A 268 20.12 -10.03 4.17
CA ARG A 268 20.17 -11.03 3.09
C ARG A 268 20.33 -12.47 3.60
N ASP A 269 21.30 -12.70 4.46
CA ASP A 269 21.65 -14.03 5.00
C ASP A 269 21.01 -14.33 6.35
N GLN A 270 20.21 -13.40 6.88
CA GLN A 270 19.53 -13.57 8.17
C GLN A 270 18.15 -14.22 7.97
N THR A 271 17.64 -14.85 9.02
CA THR A 271 16.25 -15.34 8.99
C THR A 271 15.30 -14.20 9.30
N ILE A 272 14.32 -14.00 8.43
CA ILE A 272 13.29 -12.97 8.58
C ILE A 272 11.90 -13.61 8.72
N LEU A 273 11.01 -12.94 9.43
CA LEU A 273 9.58 -13.25 9.46
C LEU A 273 8.88 -12.37 8.43
N VAL A 274 8.01 -12.93 7.59
CA VAL A 274 7.16 -12.16 6.68
C VAL A 274 5.70 -12.48 6.92
N THR A 275 4.87 -11.44 6.98
CA THR A 275 3.42 -11.53 7.14
C THR A 275 2.69 -10.65 6.12
N GLY A 276 1.45 -11.03 5.83
CA GLY A 276 0.60 -10.45 4.81
C GLY A 276 -0.58 -11.35 4.45
N SER A 277 -1.37 -10.94 3.46
CA SER A 277 -2.68 -11.54 3.16
C SER A 277 -2.58 -12.95 2.54
N ASP A 278 -1.47 -13.28 1.90
CA ASP A 278 -1.17 -14.57 1.27
C ASP A 278 0.27 -14.95 1.61
N ALA A 279 0.42 -15.85 2.59
CA ALA A 279 1.71 -16.26 3.14
C ALA A 279 2.65 -16.88 2.10
N SER A 280 2.12 -17.63 1.13
CA SER A 280 2.94 -18.22 0.05
C SER A 280 3.49 -17.12 -0.86
N ARG A 281 2.62 -16.19 -1.26
CA ARG A 281 2.98 -15.16 -2.22
C ARG A 281 3.98 -14.17 -1.65
N ILE A 282 3.78 -13.68 -0.43
CA ILE A 282 4.73 -12.75 0.21
C ILE A 282 6.09 -13.40 0.43
N ARG A 283 6.13 -14.71 0.74
CA ARG A 283 7.39 -15.45 0.85
C ARG A 283 8.13 -15.47 -0.47
N ILE A 284 7.44 -15.80 -1.57
CA ILE A 284 8.03 -15.81 -2.91
C ILE A 284 8.57 -14.42 -3.28
N ILE A 285 7.86 -13.34 -2.93
CA ILE A 285 8.33 -11.97 -3.18
C ILE A 285 9.62 -11.70 -2.39
N ALA A 286 9.66 -12.02 -1.10
CA ALA A 286 10.86 -11.84 -0.27
C ALA A 286 12.05 -12.67 -0.80
N GLU A 287 11.82 -13.93 -1.18
CA GLU A 287 12.84 -14.78 -1.80
C GLU A 287 13.34 -14.19 -3.13
N LYS A 288 12.45 -13.66 -3.97
CA LYS A 288 12.80 -12.97 -5.23
C LYS A 288 13.60 -11.69 -5.02
N TYR A 289 13.34 -10.95 -3.93
CA TYR A 289 14.18 -9.80 -3.56
C TYR A 289 15.59 -10.23 -3.13
N GLY A 290 15.74 -11.45 -2.61
CA GLY A 290 17.04 -12.04 -2.29
C GLY A 290 17.24 -12.38 -0.82
N PHE A 291 16.19 -12.35 0.01
CA PHE A 291 16.24 -12.90 1.36
C PHE A 291 16.36 -14.42 1.29
N LYS A 292 17.38 -14.99 1.93
CA LYS A 292 17.70 -16.43 1.80
C LYS A 292 16.94 -17.34 2.76
N SER A 293 16.54 -16.81 3.92
CA SER A 293 15.82 -17.57 4.95
C SER A 293 14.57 -16.81 5.36
N VAL A 294 13.42 -17.26 4.88
CA VAL A 294 12.13 -16.59 5.07
C VAL A 294 11.19 -17.53 5.82
N VAL A 295 10.70 -17.07 6.97
CA VAL A 295 9.70 -17.75 7.81
C VAL A 295 8.38 -16.99 7.73
N THR A 296 7.26 -17.69 7.80
CA THR A 296 5.91 -17.09 7.87
C THR A 296 5.18 -17.53 9.15
N PRO A 297 4.08 -16.84 9.53
CA PRO A 297 3.19 -17.29 10.60
C PRO A 297 2.75 -18.76 10.45
N ALA A 298 2.51 -19.21 9.21
CA ALA A 298 2.11 -20.58 8.93
C ALA A 298 3.15 -21.62 9.39
N ASP A 299 4.43 -21.34 9.20
CA ASP A 299 5.52 -22.26 9.57
C ASP A 299 5.62 -22.40 11.09
N ILE A 300 5.52 -21.28 11.80
CA ILE A 300 5.60 -21.23 13.26
C ILE A 300 4.40 -21.96 13.87
N LEU A 301 3.20 -21.65 13.39
CA LEU A 301 1.97 -22.24 13.90
C LEU A 301 1.87 -23.74 13.60
N ALA A 302 2.38 -24.20 12.45
CA ALA A 302 2.44 -25.61 12.13
C ALA A 302 3.40 -26.40 13.05
N ALA A 303 4.54 -25.80 13.40
CA ALA A 303 5.53 -26.42 14.29
C ALA A 303 5.16 -26.31 15.78
N TYR A 304 4.54 -25.22 16.18
CA TYR A 304 4.21 -24.88 17.58
C TYR A 304 2.77 -24.37 17.69
N PRO A 305 1.75 -25.23 17.53
CA PRO A 305 0.34 -24.81 17.51
C PRO A 305 -0.12 -24.12 18.80
N ALA A 306 0.52 -24.44 19.93
CA ALA A 306 0.20 -23.83 21.22
C ALA A 306 0.63 -22.36 21.35
N ILE A 307 1.42 -21.81 20.40
CA ILE A 307 1.80 -20.39 20.41
C ILE A 307 0.58 -19.47 20.23
N TYR A 308 -0.48 -19.99 19.62
CA TYR A 308 -1.74 -19.29 19.43
C TYR A 308 -2.89 -20.28 19.67
N PRO A 309 -3.44 -20.34 20.91
CA PRO A 309 -4.34 -21.42 21.33
C PRO A 309 -5.80 -21.25 20.86
N PHE A 310 -6.10 -20.19 20.13
CA PHE A 310 -7.43 -19.98 19.54
C PHE A 310 -7.54 -20.74 18.23
N ASP A 311 -8.75 -21.10 17.80
CA ASP A 311 -8.99 -21.71 16.50
C ASP A 311 -8.47 -20.76 15.40
N PRO A 312 -7.28 -21.02 14.84
CA PRO A 312 -6.71 -20.08 13.90
C PRO A 312 -7.44 -20.26 12.58
N LEU A 313 -7.32 -19.30 11.67
CA LEU A 313 -7.63 -19.54 10.26
C LEU A 313 -6.67 -20.58 9.62
N LEU A 314 -5.92 -21.36 10.43
CA LEU A 314 -4.91 -22.34 10.05
C LEU A 314 -5.40 -23.31 8.99
N LYS A 315 -6.58 -23.93 9.16
CA LYS A 315 -7.08 -24.92 8.19
C LYS A 315 -7.42 -24.30 6.83
N SER A 316 -7.83 -23.04 6.78
CA SER A 316 -8.32 -22.38 5.55
C SER A 316 -7.30 -21.44 4.88
N VAL A 317 -6.37 -20.87 5.65
CA VAL A 317 -5.44 -19.82 5.18
C VAL A 317 -3.99 -20.27 5.22
N TYR A 318 -3.55 -20.98 6.27
CA TYR A 318 -2.11 -21.18 6.52
C TYR A 318 -1.59 -22.59 6.22
N ALA A 319 -2.38 -23.64 6.47
CA ALA A 319 -1.93 -25.03 6.45
C ALA A 319 -1.34 -25.46 5.09
N ALA A 320 -1.91 -24.99 3.98
CA ALA A 320 -1.43 -25.32 2.63
C ALA A 320 -0.07 -24.64 2.27
N THR A 321 0.36 -23.66 3.07
CA THR A 321 1.51 -22.78 2.76
C THR A 321 2.68 -22.96 3.72
N ALA A 322 2.47 -23.72 4.80
CA ALA A 322 3.48 -23.97 5.83
C ALA A 322 4.63 -24.82 5.28
N ARG A 323 5.85 -24.43 5.63
CA ARG A 323 7.10 -25.18 5.44
C ARG A 323 7.69 -25.52 6.81
N PRO A 324 8.48 -26.60 6.94
CA PRO A 324 9.24 -26.85 8.15
C PRO A 324 10.10 -25.63 8.51
N LEU A 325 10.17 -25.30 9.80
CA LEU A 325 11.08 -24.25 10.26
C LEU A 325 12.53 -24.65 9.97
N PRO A 326 13.41 -23.70 9.60
CA PRO A 326 14.81 -24.00 9.34
C PRO A 326 15.54 -24.48 10.60
N LYS A 327 15.08 -24.06 11.80
CA LYS A 327 15.57 -24.43 13.12
C LYS A 327 14.42 -24.44 14.12
N PRO A 328 14.48 -25.23 15.21
CA PRO A 328 13.47 -25.19 16.26
C PRO A 328 13.51 -23.88 17.06
N LEU A 329 12.41 -23.54 17.72
CA LEU A 329 12.37 -22.45 18.71
C LEU A 329 13.18 -22.82 19.95
N LEU A 330 13.78 -21.82 20.58
CA LEU A 330 14.35 -21.94 21.92
C LEU A 330 13.25 -21.59 22.92
N LEU A 331 12.78 -22.58 23.69
CA LEU A 331 11.66 -22.40 24.61
C LEU A 331 12.18 -22.07 26.02
N GLU A 332 11.97 -20.83 26.47
CA GLU A 332 12.30 -20.37 27.82
C GLU A 332 11.05 -20.45 28.73
N GLY A 333 11.09 -21.31 29.75
CA GLY A 333 10.01 -21.41 30.74
C GLY A 333 8.68 -22.04 30.25
N GLY A 334 7.76 -22.27 31.20
CA GLY A 334 6.43 -22.85 30.91
C GLY A 334 6.42 -24.37 30.71
N LYS A 335 5.22 -24.92 30.41
CA LYS A 335 4.98 -26.37 30.31
C LYS A 335 5.82 -27.06 29.22
N LEU A 336 6.10 -26.37 28.12
CA LEU A 336 6.91 -26.89 27.03
C LEU A 336 8.41 -26.83 27.33
N ALA A 337 8.91 -25.79 28.02
CA ALA A 337 10.31 -25.77 28.47
C ALA A 337 10.57 -26.70 29.66
N ALA A 338 9.56 -27.04 30.46
CA ALA A 338 9.69 -28.03 31.53
C ALA A 338 9.99 -29.45 31.01
N ALA A 339 9.76 -29.72 29.72
CA ALA A 339 10.20 -30.94 29.04
C ALA A 339 11.69 -30.89 28.64
N ALA A 340 12.32 -29.71 28.67
CA ALA A 340 13.76 -29.56 28.44
C ALA A 340 14.53 -29.84 29.75
N THR A 341 15.52 -30.72 29.67
CA THR A 341 16.27 -31.21 30.84
C THR A 341 17.32 -30.24 31.39
N THR A 342 17.53 -29.09 30.74
CA THR A 342 18.57 -28.11 31.12
C THR A 342 17.96 -26.72 31.35
N PRO A 343 18.29 -26.04 32.47
CA PRO A 343 17.89 -24.66 32.71
C PRO A 343 18.36 -23.71 31.61
N PHE A 344 17.56 -22.69 31.31
CA PHE A 344 17.92 -21.65 30.35
C PHE A 344 19.09 -20.79 30.89
N ALA A 345 20.16 -20.65 30.11
CA ALA A 345 21.29 -19.76 30.39
C ALA A 345 21.43 -18.72 29.27
N ALA A 346 21.86 -17.49 29.56
CA ALA A 346 22.01 -16.44 28.55
C ALA A 346 22.97 -16.84 27.39
N ASP A 347 23.97 -17.66 27.69
CA ASP A 347 24.92 -18.22 26.71
C ASP A 347 24.30 -19.32 25.82
N SER A 348 23.06 -19.73 26.08
CA SER A 348 22.32 -20.70 25.26
C SER A 348 21.78 -20.11 23.95
N LEU A 349 21.88 -18.79 23.76
CA LEU A 349 21.46 -18.08 22.56
C LEU A 349 22.38 -18.38 21.38
N ASP A 350 22.17 -19.52 20.73
CA ASP A 350 22.98 -20.05 19.64
C ASP A 350 22.17 -20.10 18.33
N ALA A 351 22.41 -19.13 17.45
CA ALA A 351 21.72 -19.03 16.16
C ALA A 351 22.09 -20.18 15.20
N SER A 352 23.11 -20.99 15.48
CA SER A 352 23.40 -22.21 14.72
C SER A 352 22.44 -23.34 15.06
N LYS A 353 21.88 -23.35 16.28
CA LYS A 353 20.99 -24.41 16.80
C LYS A 353 19.52 -24.01 16.79
N TYR A 354 19.22 -22.77 17.15
CA TYR A 354 17.86 -22.30 17.34
C TYR A 354 17.45 -21.22 16.34
N LEU A 355 16.15 -21.09 16.13
CA LEU A 355 15.58 -20.09 15.26
C LEU A 355 15.78 -18.69 15.87
N ARG A 356 16.55 -17.86 15.16
CA ARG A 356 16.67 -16.42 15.44
C ARG A 356 16.07 -15.64 14.28
N ILE A 357 15.04 -14.87 14.55
CA ILE A 357 14.41 -13.95 13.60
C ILE A 357 15.03 -12.57 13.78
N ALA A 358 15.71 -12.05 12.76
CA ALA A 358 16.40 -10.77 12.82
C ALA A 358 15.45 -9.58 12.65
N ALA A 359 14.42 -9.74 11.82
CA ALA A 359 13.41 -8.73 11.56
C ALA A 359 12.11 -9.38 11.07
N ALA A 360 11.01 -8.66 11.25
CA ALA A 360 9.71 -9.01 10.68
C ALA A 360 9.23 -7.94 9.69
N PHE A 361 8.63 -8.39 8.60
CA PHE A 361 8.14 -7.56 7.51
C PHE A 361 6.65 -7.80 7.29
N VAL A 362 5.86 -6.73 7.36
CA VAL A 362 4.44 -6.74 7.04
C VAL A 362 4.28 -6.21 5.61
N PHE A 363 4.24 -7.12 4.63
CA PHE A 363 4.25 -6.79 3.19
C PHE A 363 2.94 -6.19 2.70
N ASN A 364 1.82 -6.62 3.28
CA ASN A 364 0.47 -6.09 3.10
C ASN A 364 -0.40 -6.57 4.29
N ASP A 365 -1.69 -6.30 4.27
CA ASP A 365 -2.62 -6.61 5.37
C ASP A 365 -2.73 -8.11 5.67
N PRO A 366 -2.32 -8.58 6.87
CA PRO A 366 -2.55 -9.97 7.25
C PRO A 366 -4.04 -10.28 7.43
N ARG A 367 -4.43 -11.55 7.27
CA ARG A 367 -5.85 -11.96 7.40
C ARG A 367 -6.25 -12.29 8.84
N ASP A 368 -5.32 -12.76 9.66
CA ASP A 368 -5.57 -13.14 11.06
C ASP A 368 -4.82 -12.18 11.98
N TRP A 369 -5.38 -10.98 12.16
CA TRP A 369 -4.70 -9.92 12.92
C TRP A 369 -4.31 -10.35 14.33
N ALA A 370 -5.09 -11.21 14.97
CA ALA A 370 -4.81 -11.64 16.33
C ALA A 370 -3.59 -12.59 16.38
N LEU A 371 -3.49 -13.55 15.45
CA LEU A 371 -2.30 -14.39 15.31
C LEU A 371 -1.06 -13.54 14.97
N ASP A 372 -1.19 -12.67 13.97
CA ASP A 372 -0.08 -11.86 13.48
C ASP A 372 0.40 -10.88 14.56
N ILE A 373 -0.51 -10.21 15.28
CA ILE A 373 -0.15 -9.35 16.41
C ILE A 373 0.55 -10.16 17.51
N GLN A 374 0.04 -11.35 17.88
CA GLN A 374 0.67 -12.22 18.88
C GLN A 374 2.13 -12.54 18.49
N LEU A 375 2.36 -12.96 17.25
CA LEU A 375 3.71 -13.30 16.79
C LEU A 375 4.65 -12.08 16.75
N LEU A 376 4.14 -10.93 16.32
CA LEU A 376 4.94 -9.70 16.28
C LEU A 376 5.29 -9.20 17.69
N THR A 377 4.37 -9.26 18.65
CA THR A 377 4.64 -8.85 20.04
C THR A 377 5.50 -9.87 20.79
N ASP A 378 5.35 -11.17 20.53
CA ASP A 378 6.26 -12.20 21.05
C ASP A 378 7.69 -11.99 20.53
N LEU A 379 7.82 -11.67 19.24
CA LEU A 379 9.11 -11.36 18.65
C LEU A 379 9.73 -10.07 19.24
N LEU A 380 8.92 -9.07 19.57
CA LEU A 380 9.39 -7.86 20.26
C LEU A 380 9.87 -8.15 21.69
N GLN A 381 9.26 -9.12 22.38
CA GLN A 381 9.66 -9.55 23.72
C GLN A 381 10.81 -10.55 23.71
N ALA A 382 11.08 -11.19 22.58
CA ALA A 382 12.10 -12.22 22.47
C ALA A 382 13.52 -11.67 22.72
N ARG A 383 14.34 -12.45 23.43
CA ARG A 383 15.77 -12.14 23.61
C ARG A 383 16.46 -12.22 22.27
N ARG A 384 17.00 -11.10 21.76
CA ARG A 384 17.84 -11.05 20.54
C ARG A 384 17.21 -11.71 19.30
N GLY A 385 15.87 -11.75 19.24
CA GLY A 385 15.10 -12.35 18.15
C GLY A 385 14.91 -13.87 18.22
N PHE A 386 15.31 -14.53 19.31
CA PHE A 386 15.06 -15.96 19.52
C PHE A 386 13.62 -16.19 19.98
N LEU A 387 12.71 -16.37 19.02
CA LEU A 387 11.28 -16.57 19.30
C LEU A 387 11.07 -17.80 20.22
N GLY A 388 10.20 -17.66 21.23
CA GLY A 388 10.02 -18.63 22.31
C GLY A 388 10.78 -18.30 23.61
N THR A 389 11.59 -17.22 23.59
CA THR A 389 12.24 -16.65 24.78
C THR A 389 11.55 -15.36 25.22
N PHE A 390 11.83 -14.89 26.43
CA PHE A 390 11.26 -13.66 26.98
C PHE A 390 12.34 -12.80 27.63
N ASP A 391 12.49 -11.56 27.17
CA ASP A 391 13.36 -10.55 27.77
C ASP A 391 12.56 -9.61 28.68
N PRO A 392 12.72 -9.66 30.01
CA PRO A 392 12.05 -8.73 30.93
C PRO A 392 12.35 -7.26 30.62
N ALA A 393 13.52 -6.94 30.04
CA ALA A 393 13.86 -5.57 29.66
C ALA A 393 12.92 -5.03 28.56
N SER A 394 12.34 -5.90 27.74
CA SER A 394 11.42 -5.52 26.65
C SER A 394 10.17 -4.80 27.12
N LEU A 395 9.76 -5.01 28.39
CA LEU A 395 8.61 -4.36 29.01
C LEU A 395 8.99 -3.23 29.97
N SER A 396 10.29 -3.06 30.28
CA SER A 396 10.79 -2.06 31.24
C SER A 396 10.73 -0.62 30.69
N ALA A 397 10.83 0.42 31.52
CA ALA A 397 10.84 1.81 31.03
C ALA A 397 11.96 2.09 30.01
N GLN A 398 13.09 1.37 30.12
CA GLN A 398 14.23 1.50 29.24
C GLN A 398 14.03 0.76 27.90
N GLY A 399 13.13 -0.23 27.87
CA GLY A 399 12.97 -1.12 26.73
C GLY A 399 14.23 -1.94 26.41
N THR A 400 14.25 -2.53 25.23
CA THR A 400 15.44 -3.17 24.65
C THR A 400 15.96 -2.31 23.50
N THR A 401 17.27 -2.19 23.35
CA THR A 401 17.84 -1.38 22.27
C THR A 401 17.46 -1.98 20.90
N PRO A 402 17.34 -1.17 19.83
CA PRO A 402 17.10 -1.69 18.48
C PRO A 402 18.18 -2.67 17.98
N ASN A 403 19.39 -2.59 18.52
CA ASN A 403 20.51 -3.46 18.16
C ASN A 403 20.45 -4.84 18.85
N ASP A 404 19.73 -4.93 19.97
CA ASP A 404 19.65 -6.13 20.81
C ASP A 404 18.33 -6.92 20.63
N GLY A 405 17.44 -6.50 19.73
CA GLY A 405 16.19 -7.21 19.46
C GLY A 405 15.72 -7.09 18.02
N ALA A 406 14.67 -7.85 17.68
CA ALA A 406 14.13 -7.88 16.34
C ALA A 406 13.37 -6.58 16.01
N ARG A 407 13.45 -6.18 14.73
CA ARG A 407 12.81 -4.96 14.22
C ARG A 407 11.58 -5.31 13.37
N LEU A 408 10.57 -4.47 13.44
CA LEU A 408 9.34 -4.58 12.65
C LEU A 408 9.36 -3.55 11.52
N PHE A 409 8.97 -3.96 10.32
CA PHE A 409 8.81 -3.07 9.18
C PHE A 409 7.41 -3.22 8.61
N PHE A 410 6.64 -2.14 8.63
CA PHE A 410 5.34 -2.05 8.00
C PHE A 410 5.51 -1.32 6.66
N SER A 411 4.95 -1.87 5.60
CA SER A 411 5.13 -1.35 4.24
C SER A 411 4.22 -0.17 3.88
N ASN A 412 3.11 0.00 4.60
CA ASN A 412 2.01 0.91 4.26
C ASN A 412 1.39 1.51 5.54
N SER A 413 1.24 2.83 5.57
CA SER A 413 0.64 3.61 6.65
C SER A 413 -0.82 4.00 6.47
N ASP A 414 -1.45 3.67 5.35
CA ASP A 414 -2.83 4.08 5.07
C ASP A 414 -3.78 3.45 6.08
N LEU A 415 -4.44 4.31 6.85
CA LEU A 415 -5.52 3.88 7.74
C LEU A 415 -6.72 3.39 6.91
N LEU A 416 -7.03 4.10 5.83
CA LEU A 416 -8.18 3.87 4.96
C LEU A 416 -7.75 3.78 3.50
N TRP A 417 -8.41 2.93 2.74
CA TRP A 417 -8.25 2.83 1.28
C TRP A 417 -9.59 2.57 0.58
N ALA A 418 -9.67 2.93 -0.70
CA ALA A 418 -10.85 2.77 -1.54
C ALA A 418 -10.98 1.34 -2.08
N THR A 419 -12.18 0.75 -2.01
CA THR A 419 -12.49 -0.61 -2.49
C THR A 419 -13.81 -0.62 -3.26
N THR A 420 -14.29 -1.79 -3.69
CA THR A 420 -15.65 -1.93 -4.28
C THR A 420 -16.79 -1.60 -3.30
N TYR A 421 -16.52 -1.54 -2.00
CA TYR A 421 -17.53 -1.16 -1.02
C TYR A 421 -17.71 0.35 -0.99
N HIS A 422 -18.95 0.83 -0.81
CA HIS A 422 -19.31 2.25 -0.87
C HIS A 422 -18.67 3.14 0.22
N LEU A 423 -17.98 2.54 1.21
CA LEU A 423 -17.24 3.27 2.25
C LEU A 423 -15.78 2.78 2.27
N PRO A 424 -14.79 3.67 2.51
CA PRO A 424 -13.38 3.29 2.66
C PRO A 424 -13.19 2.18 3.71
N ARG A 425 -12.28 1.25 3.46
CA ARG A 425 -11.99 0.10 4.35
C ARG A 425 -10.67 0.32 5.08
N PHE A 426 -10.49 -0.33 6.23
CA PHE A 426 -9.22 -0.32 6.93
C PHE A 426 -8.11 -0.96 6.08
N GLY A 427 -6.96 -0.30 6.04
CA GLY A 427 -5.73 -0.80 5.43
C GLY A 427 -4.64 -1.10 6.47
N GLN A 428 -3.39 -1.22 6.02
CA GLN A 428 -2.30 -1.70 6.87
C GLN A 428 -1.97 -0.71 7.99
N GLY A 429 -2.27 0.58 7.81
CA GLY A 429 -2.17 1.58 8.87
C GLY A 429 -3.03 1.21 10.08
N ALA A 430 -4.24 0.68 9.87
CA ALA A 430 -5.09 0.20 10.96
C ALA A 430 -4.49 -1.03 11.65
N PHE A 431 -3.88 -1.96 10.91
CA PHE A 431 -3.17 -3.11 11.47
C PHE A 431 -1.96 -2.68 12.31
N SER A 432 -1.15 -1.73 11.82
CA SER A 432 -0.02 -1.18 12.58
C SER A 432 -0.49 -0.47 13.86
N ALA A 433 -1.59 0.28 13.79
CA ALA A 433 -2.20 0.96 14.94
C ALA A 433 -2.73 -0.04 15.97
N ALA A 434 -3.36 -1.13 15.52
CA ALA A 434 -3.80 -2.21 16.40
C ALA A 434 -2.60 -2.91 17.08
N THR A 435 -1.54 -3.20 16.33
CA THR A 435 -0.29 -3.78 16.85
C THR A 435 0.34 -2.88 17.91
N ALA A 436 0.45 -1.58 17.61
CA ALA A 436 0.98 -0.59 18.54
C ALA A 436 0.09 -0.40 19.78
N GLY A 437 -1.23 -0.48 19.61
CA GLY A 437 -2.21 -0.40 20.69
C GLY A 437 -2.06 -1.57 21.67
N VAL A 438 -1.92 -2.79 21.16
CA VAL A 438 -1.66 -3.98 21.99
C VAL A 438 -0.31 -3.85 22.69
N TRP A 439 0.75 -3.49 21.96
CA TRP A 439 2.09 -3.30 22.54
C TRP A 439 2.09 -2.29 23.70
N LYS A 440 1.39 -1.15 23.53
CA LYS A 440 1.27 -0.11 24.55
C LYS A 440 0.66 -0.62 25.86
N GLN A 441 -0.22 -1.62 25.83
CA GLN A 441 -0.80 -2.21 27.04
C GLN A 441 0.14 -3.19 27.74
N MET A 442 1.15 -3.71 27.04
CA MET A 442 2.08 -4.70 27.56
C MET A 442 3.30 -4.06 28.23
N VAL A 443 3.75 -2.93 27.72
CA VAL A 443 4.99 -2.27 28.18
C VAL A 443 4.75 -1.22 29.25
N SER A 444 5.84 -0.82 29.94
CA SER A 444 5.83 0.31 30.84
C SER A 444 5.27 1.57 30.15
N PRO A 445 4.38 2.34 30.81
CA PRO A 445 3.86 3.60 30.27
C PRO A 445 4.94 4.65 29.97
N ALA A 446 6.15 4.48 30.51
CA ALA A 446 7.30 5.35 30.26
C ALA A 446 8.06 5.01 28.97
N GLN A 447 7.81 3.85 28.36
CA GLN A 447 8.39 3.54 27.05
C GLN A 447 7.77 4.41 25.96
N PRO A 448 8.54 4.84 24.96
CA PRO A 448 7.97 5.53 23.82
C PRO A 448 7.02 4.65 22.98
N PRO A 449 6.01 5.22 22.29
CA PRO A 449 5.08 4.47 21.46
C PRO A 449 5.77 3.61 20.38
N LEU A 450 5.25 2.42 20.09
CA LEU A 450 5.92 1.48 19.16
C LEU A 450 6.28 2.08 17.79
N LEU A 451 5.36 2.86 17.20
CA LEU A 451 5.52 3.44 15.87
C LEU A 451 6.23 4.81 15.90
N SER A 452 6.66 5.28 17.06
CA SER A 452 7.37 6.55 17.15
C SER A 452 8.86 6.39 16.82
N PRO A 453 9.50 7.41 16.21
CA PRO A 453 10.91 7.32 15.85
C PRO A 453 11.84 7.04 17.04
N GLU A 454 11.50 7.54 18.23
CA GLU A 454 12.30 7.34 19.44
C GLU A 454 12.24 5.92 20.01
N ASN A 455 11.23 5.12 19.66
CA ASN A 455 11.17 3.71 20.05
C ASN A 455 12.17 2.87 19.25
N GLY A 456 12.29 3.11 17.94
CA GLY A 456 13.26 2.48 17.06
C GLY A 456 13.06 0.98 16.77
N ARG A 457 12.03 0.34 17.35
CA ARG A 457 11.72 -1.08 17.15
C ARG A 457 10.82 -1.34 15.94
N ALA A 458 10.03 -0.36 15.52
CA ALA A 458 9.19 -0.46 14.35
C ALA A 458 9.40 0.72 13.40
N THR A 459 9.41 0.43 12.11
CA THR A 459 9.48 1.44 11.05
C THR A 459 8.24 1.31 10.19
N LEU A 460 7.50 2.41 10.08
CA LEU A 460 6.35 2.52 9.20
C LEU A 460 6.79 3.19 7.89
N LEU A 461 6.63 2.45 6.79
CA LEU A 461 6.89 2.88 5.42
C LEU A 461 5.56 3.10 4.68
N GLY A 462 5.65 3.35 3.38
CA GLY A 462 4.54 3.83 2.57
C GLY A 462 4.45 5.35 2.60
N LYS A 463 3.63 5.93 1.73
CA LYS A 463 3.24 7.34 1.79
C LYS A 463 2.38 7.55 3.06
N PRO A 464 2.58 8.62 3.85
CA PRO A 464 3.36 9.83 3.56
C PRO A 464 4.84 9.81 4.03
N HIS A 465 5.38 8.66 4.45
CA HIS A 465 6.68 8.61 5.12
C HIS A 465 7.87 8.97 4.21
N GLU A 466 8.78 9.79 4.74
CA GLU A 466 9.97 10.31 4.05
C GLU A 466 10.83 9.20 3.42
N ALA A 467 11.04 8.07 4.11
CA ALA A 467 11.84 6.96 3.61
C ALA A 467 11.32 6.44 2.25
N THR A 468 10.00 6.39 2.08
CA THR A 468 9.33 5.97 0.84
C THR A 468 9.57 6.97 -0.29
N TYR A 469 9.47 8.26 -0.01
CA TYR A 469 9.71 9.32 -1.00
C TYR A 469 11.18 9.42 -1.39
N LEU A 470 12.11 9.23 -0.45
CA LEU A 470 13.54 9.12 -0.75
C LEU A 470 13.83 7.94 -1.69
N TYR A 471 13.19 6.79 -1.46
CA TYR A 471 13.30 5.63 -2.35
C TYR A 471 12.72 5.94 -3.73
N ALA A 472 11.53 6.55 -3.78
CA ALA A 472 10.84 6.93 -4.99
C ALA A 472 11.65 7.93 -5.84
N GLU A 473 12.25 8.95 -5.21
CA GLU A 473 13.12 9.93 -5.85
C GLU A 473 14.35 9.27 -6.48
N ARG A 474 15.05 8.38 -5.75
CA ARG A 474 16.18 7.61 -6.32
C ARG A 474 15.74 6.78 -7.52
N LYS A 475 14.57 6.15 -7.43
CA LYS A 475 14.05 5.32 -8.52
C LYS A 475 13.66 6.15 -9.74
N LEU A 476 13.00 7.28 -9.54
CA LEU A 476 12.65 8.24 -10.58
C LEU A 476 13.89 8.81 -11.28
N THR A 477 14.92 9.18 -10.52
CA THR A 477 16.19 9.67 -11.10
C THR A 477 16.84 8.62 -11.98
N ARG A 478 16.96 7.37 -11.51
CA ARG A 478 17.51 6.26 -12.31
C ARG A 478 16.66 5.98 -13.55
N TYR A 479 15.33 6.05 -13.43
CA TYR A 479 14.43 5.88 -14.57
C TYR A 479 14.60 7.00 -15.60
N ARG A 480 14.67 8.26 -15.15
CA ARG A 480 14.92 9.44 -16.00
C ARG A 480 16.24 9.31 -16.75
N GLU A 481 17.31 8.91 -16.08
CA GLU A 481 18.61 8.66 -16.71
C GLU A 481 18.49 7.60 -17.82
N ALA A 482 17.82 6.48 -17.55
CA ALA A 482 17.61 5.42 -18.52
C ALA A 482 16.75 5.90 -19.71
N LEU A 483 15.67 6.62 -19.45
CA LEU A 483 14.75 7.15 -20.45
C LEU A 483 15.46 8.12 -21.41
N LEU A 484 16.20 9.09 -20.86
CA LEU A 484 16.91 10.10 -21.66
C LEU A 484 18.08 9.50 -22.43
N LYS A 485 18.83 8.57 -21.81
CA LYS A 485 19.92 7.85 -22.51
C LYS A 485 19.41 7.04 -23.69
N ALA A 486 18.25 6.39 -23.53
CA ALA A 486 17.69 5.55 -24.58
C ALA A 486 17.21 6.36 -25.80
N HIS A 487 16.79 7.62 -25.62
CA HIS A 487 16.32 8.49 -26.70
C HIS A 487 17.39 9.46 -27.26
N GLY A 488 18.36 9.87 -26.45
CA GLY A 488 19.32 10.94 -26.79
C GLY A 488 20.79 10.53 -26.78
N GLY A 489 21.14 9.28 -26.51
CA GLY A 489 22.54 8.83 -26.45
C GLY A 489 23.38 9.64 -25.44
N GLN A 490 24.56 10.10 -25.86
CA GLN A 490 25.41 10.95 -25.00
C GLN A 490 24.79 12.32 -24.67
N ALA A 491 24.00 12.91 -25.59
CA ALA A 491 23.28 14.14 -25.33
C ALA A 491 22.17 13.94 -24.29
N GLY A 492 21.50 12.78 -24.33
CA GLY A 492 20.54 12.36 -23.30
C GLY A 492 21.18 12.14 -21.94
N ALA A 493 22.42 11.63 -21.89
CA ALA A 493 23.17 11.48 -20.65
C ALA A 493 23.55 12.83 -20.03
N ALA A 494 23.99 13.80 -20.85
CA ALA A 494 24.26 15.16 -20.39
C ALA A 494 22.99 15.85 -19.88
N ALA A 495 21.87 15.67 -20.58
CA ALA A 495 20.56 16.15 -20.15
C ALA A 495 20.06 15.52 -18.84
N ALA A 496 20.37 14.26 -18.59
CA ALA A 496 20.04 13.60 -17.33
C ALA A 496 20.82 14.15 -16.13
N ALA A 497 22.00 14.74 -16.36
CA ALA A 497 22.79 15.38 -15.32
C ALA A 497 22.17 16.69 -14.82
N GLU A 498 21.31 17.34 -15.62
CA GLU A 498 20.54 18.50 -15.15
C GLU A 498 19.55 18.05 -14.06
N PRO A 499 19.50 18.70 -12.88
CA PRO A 499 18.59 18.31 -11.80
C PRO A 499 17.10 18.42 -12.19
N LEU A 500 16.27 17.51 -11.67
CA LEU A 500 14.82 17.66 -11.71
C LEU A 500 14.41 18.85 -10.83
N LYS A 501 13.66 19.79 -11.40
CA LYS A 501 13.11 20.95 -10.70
C LYS A 501 11.85 20.59 -9.93
N SER A 502 10.94 19.83 -10.55
CA SER A 502 9.64 19.53 -9.96
C SER A 502 9.19 18.08 -10.19
N VAL A 503 8.49 17.51 -9.21
CA VAL A 503 7.76 16.24 -9.35
C VAL A 503 6.31 16.49 -8.99
N TYR A 504 5.40 16.18 -9.90
CA TYR A 504 3.96 16.27 -9.65
C TYR A 504 3.46 14.95 -9.06
N MET A 505 3.20 14.94 -7.75
CA MET A 505 2.58 13.80 -7.06
C MET A 505 1.07 13.88 -7.24
N VAL A 506 0.52 13.00 -8.08
CA VAL A 506 -0.91 12.89 -8.37
C VAL A 506 -1.50 11.77 -7.52
N GLY A 507 -2.43 12.12 -6.65
CA GLY A 507 -2.99 11.21 -5.64
C GLY A 507 -4.44 11.53 -5.31
N ASP A 508 -5.14 10.60 -4.71
CA ASP A 508 -6.54 10.71 -4.30
C ASP A 508 -6.71 10.82 -2.77
N ASN A 509 -5.66 10.50 -1.99
CA ASN A 509 -5.73 10.44 -0.53
C ASN A 509 -4.97 11.60 0.13
N PRO A 510 -5.68 12.56 0.77
CA PRO A 510 -5.06 13.71 1.43
C PRO A 510 -4.03 13.34 2.51
N GLU A 511 -4.28 12.25 3.25
CA GLU A 511 -3.43 11.82 4.38
C GLU A 511 -2.20 11.02 3.94
N SER A 512 -2.11 10.68 2.65
CA SER A 512 -1.06 9.81 2.10
C SER A 512 -0.29 10.52 1.00
N ASP A 513 -0.90 10.75 -0.15
CA ASP A 513 -0.26 11.35 -1.33
C ASP A 513 0.06 12.82 -1.09
N ILE A 514 -0.93 13.57 -0.62
CA ILE A 514 -0.83 15.02 -0.48
C ILE A 514 0.02 15.37 0.73
N ALA A 515 -0.23 14.72 1.87
CA ALA A 515 0.60 14.82 3.06
C ALA A 515 2.07 14.52 2.75
N GLY A 516 2.35 13.42 2.05
CA GLY A 516 3.70 13.00 1.72
C GLY A 516 4.43 13.98 0.81
N ALA A 517 3.81 14.39 -0.30
CA ALA A 517 4.41 15.36 -1.22
C ALA A 517 4.63 16.73 -0.56
N ASN A 518 3.73 17.17 0.31
CA ASN A 518 3.87 18.45 1.00
C ASN A 518 4.97 18.46 2.07
N GLN A 519 5.20 17.32 2.73
CA GLN A 519 6.17 17.20 3.81
C GLN A 519 7.56 16.79 3.31
N PHE A 520 7.65 16.18 2.13
CA PHE A 520 8.89 15.65 1.61
C PHE A 520 9.87 16.76 1.23
N SER A 521 11.08 16.65 1.77
CA SER A 521 12.20 17.53 1.43
C SER A 521 13.22 16.74 0.61
N SER A 522 13.30 17.06 -0.68
CA SER A 522 14.24 16.43 -1.60
C SER A 522 15.68 16.74 -1.24
N THR A 523 16.53 15.72 -1.26
CA THR A 523 17.99 15.91 -1.09
C THR A 523 18.64 16.61 -2.29
N HIS A 524 17.94 16.69 -3.42
CA HIS A 524 18.38 17.32 -4.65
C HIS A 524 17.75 18.71 -4.87
N GLY A 525 16.92 19.18 -3.93
CA GLY A 525 16.19 20.44 -4.07
C GLY A 525 14.99 20.37 -5.03
N THR A 526 14.57 19.16 -5.41
CA THR A 526 13.40 18.94 -6.27
C THR A 526 12.09 19.26 -5.54
N ASP A 527 11.23 20.05 -6.17
CA ASP A 527 9.95 20.49 -5.63
C ASP A 527 8.83 19.45 -5.86
N TRP A 528 8.40 18.75 -4.80
CA TRP A 528 7.31 17.77 -4.90
C TRP A 528 5.93 18.45 -4.78
N CYS A 529 5.31 18.69 -5.93
CA CYS A 529 4.03 19.37 -6.08
C CYS A 529 2.86 18.40 -5.97
N SER A 530 2.06 18.51 -4.90
CA SER A 530 0.87 17.71 -4.69
C SER A 530 -0.31 18.15 -5.58
N VAL A 531 -0.93 17.19 -6.27
CA VAL A 531 -2.13 17.37 -7.11
C VAL A 531 -3.16 16.32 -6.69
N LEU A 532 -4.28 16.79 -6.12
CA LEU A 532 -5.35 15.94 -5.61
C LEU A 532 -6.41 15.70 -6.69
N VAL A 533 -6.78 14.44 -6.90
CA VAL A 533 -7.87 14.06 -7.81
C VAL A 533 -9.17 13.72 -7.04
N GLU A 534 -10.32 13.84 -7.70
CA GLU A 534 -11.66 13.58 -7.13
C GLU A 534 -12.16 12.15 -7.37
N THR A 535 -11.31 11.25 -7.86
CA THR A 535 -11.69 9.90 -8.33
C THR A 535 -11.51 8.77 -7.30
N GLY A 536 -11.18 9.11 -6.05
CA GLY A 536 -10.84 8.13 -5.00
C GLY A 536 -11.29 8.52 -3.59
N VAL A 537 -10.39 8.45 -2.60
CA VAL A 537 -10.66 8.64 -1.16
C VAL A 537 -11.17 10.05 -0.84
N TYR A 538 -10.62 11.08 -1.52
CA TYR A 538 -11.07 12.45 -1.35
C TYR A 538 -12.50 12.66 -1.85
N ASP A 539 -13.33 13.24 -0.99
CA ASP A 539 -14.72 13.59 -1.29
C ASP A 539 -14.90 15.12 -1.27
N PRO A 540 -15.16 15.76 -2.41
CA PRO A 540 -15.34 17.22 -2.50
C PRO A 540 -16.58 17.71 -1.73
N LEU A 541 -17.59 16.87 -1.51
CA LEU A 541 -18.77 17.23 -0.73
C LEU A 541 -18.43 17.32 0.76
N LEU A 542 -17.58 16.42 1.26
CA LEU A 542 -17.11 16.45 2.64
C LEU A 542 -16.16 17.63 2.89
N ASP A 543 -15.28 17.94 1.95
CA ASP A 543 -14.41 19.14 2.03
C ASP A 543 -15.24 20.42 2.11
N SER A 544 -16.27 20.53 1.28
CA SER A 544 -17.18 21.67 1.30
C SER A 544 -17.99 21.78 2.59
N ALA A 545 -18.26 20.65 3.26
CA ALA A 545 -19.06 20.60 4.47
C ALA A 545 -18.24 20.85 5.76
N SER A 546 -16.92 20.62 5.74
CA SER A 546 -16.07 20.79 6.91
C SER A 546 -14.68 21.33 6.53
N PRO A 547 -14.28 22.51 7.05
CA PRO A 547 -12.96 23.09 6.74
C PRO A 547 -11.79 22.27 7.27
N ASP A 548 -12.04 21.35 8.21
CA ASP A 548 -11.05 20.48 8.85
C ASP A 548 -10.89 19.11 8.14
N TYR A 549 -11.72 18.82 7.12
CA TYR A 549 -11.64 17.58 6.36
C TYR A 549 -10.29 17.47 5.64
N LEU A 550 -9.87 18.53 4.96
CA LEU A 550 -8.62 18.58 4.21
C LEU A 550 -7.47 19.15 5.05
N ARG A 551 -6.96 18.35 5.99
CA ARG A 551 -5.82 18.74 6.86
C ARG A 551 -4.55 19.09 6.08
N HIS A 552 -4.31 18.40 4.97
CA HIS A 552 -3.18 18.64 4.08
C HIS A 552 -3.67 19.26 2.78
N ARG A 553 -3.47 20.58 2.62
CA ARG A 553 -3.92 21.27 1.40
C ARG A 553 -3.03 20.94 0.21
N PRO A 554 -3.58 20.42 -0.91
CA PRO A 554 -2.84 20.20 -2.13
C PRO A 554 -2.54 21.53 -2.83
N ARG A 555 -1.60 21.51 -3.78
CA ARG A 555 -1.35 22.70 -4.62
C ARG A 555 -2.36 22.88 -5.74
N ALA A 556 -3.03 21.80 -6.13
CA ALA A 556 -4.16 21.80 -7.05
C ALA A 556 -5.14 20.69 -6.69
N ILE A 557 -6.43 20.96 -6.92
CA ILE A 557 -7.51 19.96 -6.90
C ILE A 557 -8.07 19.92 -8.32
N VAL A 558 -8.17 18.72 -8.88
CA VAL A 558 -8.63 18.48 -10.24
C VAL A 558 -9.56 17.27 -10.29
N ARG A 559 -10.36 17.15 -11.35
CA ARG A 559 -11.33 16.05 -11.45
C ARG A 559 -10.70 14.67 -11.52
N ASP A 560 -9.70 14.49 -12.38
CA ASP A 560 -9.13 13.19 -12.70
C ASP A 560 -7.63 13.30 -13.07
N VAL A 561 -7.00 12.16 -13.32
CA VAL A 561 -5.58 12.09 -13.67
C VAL A 561 -5.25 12.79 -14.99
N ALA A 562 -6.15 12.82 -15.97
CA ALA A 562 -5.91 13.51 -17.23
C ALA A 562 -5.93 15.04 -17.02
N ALA A 563 -6.85 15.54 -16.20
CA ALA A 563 -6.87 16.93 -15.77
C ALA A 563 -5.60 17.30 -14.96
N ALA A 564 -5.11 16.39 -14.09
CA ALA A 564 -3.87 16.60 -13.34
C ALA A 564 -2.66 16.78 -14.26
N VAL A 565 -2.52 15.89 -15.25
CA VAL A 565 -1.42 15.96 -16.22
C VAL A 565 -1.53 17.21 -17.09
N ARG A 566 -2.73 17.55 -17.60
CA ARG A 566 -2.93 18.78 -18.37
C ARG A 566 -2.60 20.04 -17.57
N TRP A 567 -3.01 20.11 -16.31
CA TRP A 567 -2.71 21.24 -15.42
C TRP A 567 -1.19 21.41 -15.23
N ALA A 568 -0.48 20.32 -14.93
CA ALA A 568 0.97 20.36 -14.75
C ALA A 568 1.71 20.73 -16.05
N LEU A 569 1.32 20.17 -17.20
CA LEU A 569 1.93 20.52 -18.49
C LEU A 569 1.71 22.00 -18.85
N GLN A 570 0.50 22.54 -18.61
CA GLN A 570 0.23 23.97 -18.82
C GLN A 570 1.12 24.85 -17.93
N ARG A 571 1.30 24.47 -16.66
CA ARG A 571 2.18 25.18 -15.72
C ARG A 571 3.64 25.18 -16.17
N GLU A 572 4.10 24.10 -16.79
CA GLU A 572 5.46 23.94 -17.32
C GLU A 572 5.64 24.54 -18.73
N GLY A 573 4.56 24.98 -19.38
CA GLY A 573 4.60 25.46 -20.77
C GLY A 573 4.81 24.33 -21.80
N TRP A 574 4.36 23.11 -21.48
CA TRP A 574 4.48 21.92 -22.34
C TRP A 574 3.17 21.58 -23.07
N PRO A 575 3.24 20.97 -24.27
CA PRO A 575 2.05 20.51 -25.00
C PRO A 575 1.22 19.52 -24.19
N ALA A 576 -0.10 19.73 -24.18
CA ALA A 576 -1.07 18.96 -23.40
C ALA A 576 -2.23 18.44 -24.28
N ASP A 577 -1.90 18.09 -25.52
CA ASP A 577 -2.81 17.65 -26.59
C ASP A 577 -3.03 16.13 -26.58
N PHE A 578 -3.79 15.65 -25.59
CA PHE A 578 -4.24 14.25 -25.50
C PHE A 578 -5.63 14.10 -24.85
#